data_AF-A0A139X0Z1-F1
#
_entry.id   AF-A0A139X0Z1-F1
#
_cell.length_a   1.000
_cell.length_b   1.000
_cell.length_c   1.000
_cell.angle_alpha   90.00
_cell.angle_beta   90.00
_cell.angle_gamma   90.00
#
_symmetry.space_group_name_H-M   'P 1'
#
loop_
_entity.id
_entity.type
_entity.pdbx_description
1 polymer ?
#
loop_
_entity_poly.entity_id
_entity_poly.type
_entity_poly.pdbx_seq_one_letter_code
_entity_poly.pdbx_strand_id
1 'polypeptide(L)'
;MGQAQQELTDTTLEEKVLEFIKAVAIDKFVNLSREELEVMLNLDSLKTSRVYQEGKQEGREEGREEGREEGREEGREEGALSTKLKMIPKLIKLGLSIEQIADSLEVDVETVRKNTQQ
;
A
#
# COMPACT_ATOMS: atom_id res chain seq x y z
N MET A 1 13.82 21.96 64.68
CA MET A 1 13.75 22.05 63.21
C MET A 1 14.26 20.74 62.64
N GLY A 2 13.57 20.13 61.66
CA GLY A 2 14.10 18.99 60.91
C GLY A 2 13.27 17.71 60.91
N GLN A 3 11.96 17.79 60.68
CA GLN A 3 11.13 16.61 60.34
C GLN A 3 10.09 17.02 59.29
N ALA A 4 10.53 17.23 58.04
CA ALA A 4 9.62 17.47 56.92
C ALA A 4 10.27 17.13 55.57
N GLN A 5 11.12 16.11 55.52
CA GLN A 5 11.68 15.59 54.27
C GLN A 5 11.80 14.07 54.40
N GLN A 6 10.65 13.38 54.35
CA GLN A 6 10.63 11.95 54.04
C GLN A 6 10.18 11.79 52.58
N GLU A 7 11.16 11.37 51.79
CA GLU A 7 11.11 10.58 50.55
C GLU A 7 9.72 10.21 50.05
N LEU A 8 9.28 10.89 48.99
CA LEU A 8 8.31 10.41 48.02
C LEU A 8 9.03 10.17 46.69
N THR A 9 9.95 9.19 46.66
CA THR A 9 10.27 8.51 45.40
C THR A 9 9.22 7.43 45.21
N ASP A 10 8.03 7.88 44.82
CA ASP A 10 6.80 7.11 44.81
C ASP A 10 6.66 6.41 43.44
N THR A 11 7.45 5.36 43.21
CA THR A 11 7.33 4.48 42.03
C THR A 11 5.89 3.99 41.85
N THR A 12 5.16 3.82 42.95
CA THR A 12 3.74 3.47 42.95
C THR A 12 2.81 4.59 42.46
N LEU A 13 3.19 5.87 42.58
CA LEU A 13 2.44 6.98 42.01
C LEU A 13 2.65 7.08 40.50
N GLU A 14 3.89 6.90 40.01
CA GLU A 14 4.19 6.91 38.58
C GLU A 14 3.44 5.79 37.85
N GLU A 15 3.42 4.57 38.42
CA GLU A 15 2.66 3.44 37.86
C GLU A 15 1.15 3.72 37.84
N LYS A 16 0.60 4.29 38.92
CA LYS A 16 -0.83 4.66 39.00
C LYS A 16 -1.19 5.78 38.04
N VAL A 17 -0.33 6.77 37.86
CA VAL A 17 -0.51 7.85 36.90
C VAL A 17 -0.48 7.30 35.48
N LEU A 18 0.44 6.37 35.18
CA LEU A 18 0.51 5.73 33.87
C LEU A 18 -0.71 4.85 33.58
N GLU A 19 -1.18 4.07 34.54
CA GLU A 19 -2.41 3.28 34.37
C GLU A 19 -3.65 4.17 34.19
N PHE A 20 -3.74 5.28 34.92
CA PHE A 20 -4.81 6.25 34.75
C PHE A 20 -4.78 6.89 33.36
N ILE A 21 -3.60 7.33 32.90
CA ILE A 21 -3.43 7.88 31.55
C ILE A 21 -3.81 6.83 30.49
N LYS A 22 -3.40 5.56 30.66
CA LYS A 22 -3.77 4.47 29.75
C LYS A 22 -5.28 4.23 29.73
N ALA A 23 -5.94 4.19 30.89
CA ALA A 23 -7.38 3.98 30.97
C ALA A 23 -8.17 5.12 30.29
N VAL A 24 -7.78 6.37 30.57
CA VAL A 24 -8.40 7.55 29.94
C VAL A 24 -8.10 7.62 28.45
N ALA A 25 -6.89 7.28 28.03
CA ALA A 25 -6.54 7.22 26.61
C ALA A 25 -7.37 6.14 25.90
N ILE A 26 -7.44 4.91 26.42
CA ILE A 26 -8.21 3.83 25.78
C ILE A 26 -9.71 4.18 25.70
N ASP A 27 -10.30 4.71 26.77
CA ASP A 27 -11.72 5.10 26.81
C ASP A 27 -12.03 6.26 25.85
N LYS A 28 -11.16 7.27 25.79
CA LYS A 28 -11.36 8.43 24.92
C LYS A 28 -11.06 8.12 23.47
N PHE A 29 -10.02 7.34 23.14
CA PHE A 29 -9.65 7.03 21.76
C PHE A 29 -10.74 6.27 20.98
N VAL A 30 -11.60 5.50 21.66
CA VAL A 30 -12.74 4.83 21.03
C VAL A 30 -13.86 5.82 20.63
N ASN A 31 -13.97 6.94 21.34
CA ASN A 31 -15.07 7.90 21.20
C ASN A 31 -14.66 9.25 20.58
N LEU A 32 -13.36 9.47 20.33
CA LEU A 32 -12.85 10.69 19.73
C LEU A 32 -12.86 10.61 18.20
N SER A 33 -13.26 11.71 17.57
CA SER A 33 -13.00 11.91 16.15
C SER A 33 -11.50 12.05 15.87
N ARG A 34 -11.12 11.86 14.60
CA ARG A 34 -9.73 12.00 14.15
C ARG A 34 -9.18 13.40 14.46
N GLU A 35 -10.00 14.42 14.28
CA GLU A 35 -9.68 15.82 14.55
C GLU A 35 -9.45 16.07 16.06
N GLU A 36 -10.29 15.51 16.93
CA GLU A 36 -10.12 15.66 18.39
C GLU A 36 -8.89 14.90 18.91
N LEU A 37 -8.56 13.76 18.30
CA LEU A 37 -7.30 13.05 18.54
C LEU A 37 -6.09 13.87 18.11
N GLU A 38 -6.17 14.54 16.96
CA GLU A 38 -5.11 15.42 16.47
C GLU A 38 -4.81 16.55 17.45
N VAL A 39 -5.85 17.17 18.01
CA VAL A 39 -5.72 18.22 19.03
C VAL A 39 -5.20 17.67 20.35
N MET A 40 -5.77 16.57 20.86
CA MET A 40 -5.41 15.99 22.16
C MET A 40 -3.96 15.51 22.21
N LEU A 41 -3.47 14.91 21.13
CA LEU A 41 -2.10 14.37 21.04
C LEU A 41 -1.11 15.35 20.42
N ASN A 42 -1.55 16.58 20.11
CA ASN A 42 -0.76 17.59 19.43
C ASN A 42 -0.05 17.02 18.18
N LEU A 43 -0.80 16.26 17.37
CA LEU A 43 -0.27 15.50 16.22
C LEU A 43 0.36 16.41 15.16
N ASP A 44 0.11 17.72 15.19
CA ASP A 44 0.84 18.71 14.39
C ASP A 44 2.34 18.71 14.67
N SER A 45 2.74 18.48 15.92
CA SER A 45 4.15 18.31 16.31
C SER A 45 4.72 16.96 15.87
N LEU A 46 3.89 15.90 15.80
CA LEU A 46 4.33 14.61 15.28
C LEU A 46 4.54 14.66 13.77
N LYS A 47 3.71 15.40 13.02
CA LYS A 47 3.88 15.59 11.56
C LYS A 47 5.20 16.30 11.22
N THR A 48 5.76 17.11 12.12
CA THR A 48 7.07 17.74 11.95
C THR A 48 8.23 16.91 12.53
N SER A 49 7.92 15.84 13.28
CA SER A 49 8.93 14.95 13.82
C SER A 49 9.71 14.24 12.71
N ARG A 50 10.98 13.99 12.99
CA ARG A 50 11.88 13.27 12.08
C ARG A 50 11.35 11.88 11.72
N VAL A 51 10.87 11.14 12.71
CA VAL A 51 10.33 9.78 12.54
C VAL A 51 9.14 9.77 11.58
N TYR A 52 8.21 10.73 11.70
CA TYR A 52 7.08 10.81 10.79
C TYR A 52 7.49 11.16 9.36
N GLN A 53 8.43 12.10 9.20
CA GLN A 53 8.92 12.51 7.87
C GLN A 53 9.68 11.38 7.18
N GLU A 54 10.52 10.66 7.91
CA GLU A 54 11.24 9.49 7.42
C GLU A 54 10.26 8.39 6.99
N GLY A 55 9.31 8.00 7.84
CA GLY A 55 8.31 6.98 7.47
C GLY A 55 7.42 7.42 6.30
N LYS A 56 7.08 8.71 6.19
CA LYS A 56 6.35 9.25 5.04
C LYS A 56 7.18 9.25 3.76
N GLN A 57 8.49 9.46 3.86
CA GLN A 57 9.40 9.40 2.72
C GLN A 57 9.59 7.95 2.27
N GLU A 58 9.87 7.05 3.20
CA GLU A 58 10.01 5.60 2.96
C GLU A 58 8.78 5.06 2.25
N GLY A 59 7.57 5.27 2.79
CA GLY A 59 6.34 4.80 2.14
C GLY A 59 6.07 5.43 0.76
N ARG A 60 6.62 6.62 0.46
CA ARG A 60 6.56 7.20 -0.90
C ARG A 60 7.60 6.61 -1.85
N GLU A 61 8.74 6.23 -1.33
CA GLU A 61 9.80 5.57 -2.09
C GLU A 61 9.38 4.15 -2.43
N GLU A 62 8.94 3.37 -1.44
CA GLU A 62 8.36 2.02 -1.60
C GLU A 62 7.21 2.03 -2.60
N GLY A 63 6.19 2.88 -2.38
CA GLY A 63 5.03 2.94 -3.28
C GLY A 63 5.38 3.39 -4.71
N ARG A 64 6.48 4.14 -4.90
CA ARG A 64 6.97 4.48 -6.24
C ARG A 64 7.70 3.30 -6.88
N GLU A 65 8.48 2.55 -6.10
CA GLU A 65 9.22 1.39 -6.57
C GLU A 65 8.26 0.27 -6.96
N GLU A 66 7.33 -0.09 -6.07
CA GLU A 66 6.29 -1.09 -6.33
C GLU A 66 5.46 -0.72 -7.56
N GLY A 67 4.90 0.50 -7.60
CA GLY A 67 4.08 0.92 -8.75
C GLY A 67 4.86 1.00 -10.07
N ARG A 68 6.18 1.20 -10.03
CA ARG A 68 7.03 1.15 -11.23
C ARG A 68 7.30 -0.29 -11.68
N GLU A 69 7.48 -1.22 -10.74
CA GLU A 69 7.70 -2.62 -11.04
C GLU A 69 6.44 -3.25 -11.63
N GLU A 70 5.30 -3.10 -10.96
CA GLU A 70 3.99 -3.57 -11.40
C GLU A 70 3.64 -3.02 -12.79
N GLY A 71 3.70 -1.69 -12.98
CA GLY A 71 3.39 -1.09 -14.27
C GLY A 71 4.34 -1.52 -15.40
N ARG A 72 5.57 -1.94 -15.08
CA ARG A 72 6.52 -2.47 -16.06
C ARG A 72 6.23 -3.93 -16.40
N GLU A 73 5.76 -4.72 -15.45
CA GLU A 73 5.33 -6.10 -15.67
C GLU A 73 4.05 -6.13 -16.51
N GLU A 74 3.01 -5.43 -16.08
CA GLU A 74 1.74 -5.30 -16.81
C GLU A 74 1.99 -4.79 -18.24
N GLY A 75 2.77 -3.73 -18.41
CA GLY A 75 3.09 -3.18 -19.72
C GLY A 75 3.84 -4.16 -20.64
N ARG A 76 4.65 -5.08 -20.09
CA ARG A 76 5.29 -6.13 -20.87
C ARG A 76 4.30 -7.20 -21.30
N GLU A 77 3.42 -7.64 -20.39
CA GLU A 77 2.41 -8.65 -20.68
C GLU A 77 1.41 -8.15 -21.72
N GLU A 78 0.88 -6.94 -21.54
CA GLU A 78 -0.02 -6.28 -22.50
C GLU A 78 0.67 -6.08 -23.85
N GLY A 79 1.94 -5.66 -23.86
CA GLY A 79 2.73 -5.49 -25.06
C GLY A 79 2.96 -6.80 -25.82
N ALA A 80 3.26 -7.89 -25.09
CA ALA A 80 3.42 -9.22 -25.65
C ALA A 80 2.11 -9.73 -26.26
N LEU A 81 0.99 -9.61 -25.53
CA LEU A 81 -0.33 -9.98 -26.03
C LEU A 81 -0.73 -9.15 -27.25
N SER A 82 -0.58 -7.82 -27.19
CA SER A 82 -0.86 -6.92 -28.33
C SER A 82 -0.07 -7.32 -29.57
N THR A 83 1.19 -7.72 -29.40
CA THR A 83 2.05 -8.18 -30.49
C THR A 83 1.55 -9.50 -31.08
N LYS A 84 1.24 -10.49 -30.22
CA LYS A 84 0.62 -11.76 -30.64
C LYS A 84 -0.65 -11.50 -31.46
N LEU A 85 -1.56 -10.64 -30.97
CA LEU A 85 -2.81 -10.33 -31.67
C LEU A 85 -2.58 -9.66 -33.04
N LYS A 86 -1.64 -8.72 -33.14
CA LYS A 86 -1.27 -8.06 -34.41
C LYS A 86 -0.65 -9.01 -35.45
N MET A 87 -0.15 -10.18 -35.03
CA MET A 87 0.38 -11.20 -35.94
C MET A 87 -0.72 -12.04 -36.59
N ILE A 88 -1.87 -12.19 -35.95
CA ILE A 88 -2.97 -13.05 -36.42
C ILE A 88 -3.32 -12.81 -37.90
N PRO A 89 -3.56 -11.57 -38.38
CA PRO A 89 -3.92 -11.34 -39.78
C PRO A 89 -2.81 -11.73 -40.75
N LYS A 90 -1.54 -11.61 -40.35
CA LYS A 90 -0.40 -12.01 -41.18
C LYS A 90 -0.30 -13.52 -41.30
N LEU A 91 -0.52 -14.25 -40.21
CA LEU A 91 -0.47 -15.71 -40.19
C LEU A 91 -1.61 -16.33 -41.01
N ILE A 92 -2.79 -15.71 -41.01
CA ILE A 92 -3.91 -16.13 -41.87
C ILE A 92 -3.57 -15.92 -43.34
N LYS A 93 -2.96 -14.78 -43.69
CA LYS A 93 -2.50 -14.52 -45.06
C LYS A 93 -1.45 -15.53 -45.54
N LEU A 94 -0.71 -16.13 -44.61
CA LEU A 94 0.24 -17.22 -44.88
C LEU A 94 -0.43 -18.60 -44.94
N GLY A 95 -1.74 -18.69 -44.76
CA GLY A 95 -2.53 -19.92 -44.91
C GLY A 95 -2.62 -20.80 -43.67
N LEU A 96 -2.24 -20.30 -42.49
CA LEU A 96 -2.37 -21.07 -41.25
C LEU A 96 -3.84 -21.12 -40.80
N SER A 97 -4.25 -22.27 -40.26
CA SER A 97 -5.58 -22.43 -39.63
C SER A 97 -5.67 -21.71 -38.28
N ILE A 98 -6.90 -21.43 -37.84
CA ILE A 98 -7.16 -20.76 -36.56
C ILE A 98 -6.57 -21.55 -35.39
N GLU A 99 -6.70 -22.88 -35.45
CA GLU A 99 -6.20 -23.81 -34.44
C GLU A 99 -4.66 -23.79 -34.38
N GLN A 100 -3.98 -23.75 -35.53
CA GLN A 100 -2.52 -23.64 -35.59
C GLN A 100 -2.02 -22.27 -35.09
N ILE A 101 -2.76 -21.19 -35.36
CA ILE A 101 -2.40 -19.84 -34.91
C ILE A 101 -2.57 -19.73 -33.39
N ALA A 102 -3.66 -20.26 -32.85
CA ALA A 102 -3.92 -20.31 -31.41
C ALA A 102 -2.78 -21.03 -30.66
N ASP A 103 -2.40 -22.20 -31.16
CA ASP A 103 -1.28 -22.99 -30.62
C ASP A 103 0.06 -22.23 -30.75
N SER A 104 0.38 -21.72 -31.94
CA SER A 104 1.66 -21.03 -32.20
C SER A 104 1.85 -19.72 -31.43
N LEU A 105 0.76 -19.03 -31.12
CA LEU A 105 0.77 -17.78 -30.36
C LEU A 105 0.46 -17.98 -28.88
N GLU A 106 0.15 -19.21 -28.46
CA GLU A 106 -0.29 -19.54 -27.09
C GLU A 106 -1.44 -18.64 -26.64
N VAL A 107 -2.48 -18.54 -27.46
CA VAL A 107 -3.71 -17.79 -27.15
C VAL A 107 -4.93 -18.65 -27.48
N ASP A 108 -6.07 -18.35 -26.86
CA ASP A 108 -7.28 -19.12 -27.12
C ASP A 108 -7.79 -18.98 -28.57
N VAL A 109 -8.36 -20.06 -29.09
CA VAL A 109 -9.02 -20.10 -30.41
C VAL A 109 -10.10 -19.01 -30.54
N GLU A 110 -10.82 -18.72 -29.46
CA GLU A 110 -11.82 -17.64 -29.44
C GLU A 110 -11.19 -16.26 -29.61
N THR A 111 -10.05 -16.02 -28.97
CA THR A 111 -9.26 -14.79 -29.11
C THR A 111 -8.80 -14.63 -30.55
N VAL A 112 -8.33 -15.70 -31.19
CA VAL A 112 -8.00 -15.68 -32.62
C VAL A 112 -9.22 -15.32 -33.45
N ARG A 113 -10.35 -16.02 -33.27
CA ARG A 113 -11.60 -15.75 -34.02
C ARG A 113 -12.07 -14.29 -33.89
N LYS A 114 -12.10 -13.73 -32.67
CA LYS A 114 -12.49 -12.34 -32.44
C LYS A 114 -11.62 -11.33 -33.19
N ASN A 115 -10.31 -11.59 -33.27
CA ASN A 115 -9.35 -10.73 -33.97
C ASN A 115 -9.28 -10.96 -35.49
N THR A 116 -10.15 -11.82 -36.04
CA THR A 116 -10.30 -12.06 -37.49
C THR A 116 -11.58 -11.48 -38.09
N GLN A 117 -12.55 -11.11 -37.24
CA GLN A 117 -13.86 -10.59 -37.65
C GLN A 117 -13.95 -9.05 -37.57
N GLN A 118 -12.84 -8.37 -37.27
CA GLN A 118 -12.68 -6.91 -37.36
C GLN A 118 -12.01 -6.54 -38.68
#